data_AF-X1I401-F1
#
_entry.id   AF-X1I401-F1
#
_cell.length_a   1.000
_cell.length_b   1.000
_cell.length_c   1.000
_cell.angle_alpha   90.00
_cell.angle_beta   90.00
_cell.angle_gamma   90.00
#
_symmetry.space_group_name_H-M   'P 1'
#
loop_
_entity.id
_entity.type
_entity.pdbx_description
1 polymer ?
#
loop_
_entity_poly.entity_id
_entity_poly.type
_entity_poly.pdbx_seq_one_letter_code
_entity_poly.pdbx_strand_id
1 'polypeptide(L)'
;MLIELLYILLKILQILLIKEQQARENFIHDLISGRMGNDPDLFITRGQIVGYDILIPRVALVMDIYQFEKTAKQSLWTFKGLKEGEIYLQRLKNDVLKTIQGIFVDTPQEIASYTGGDRFVVLKTINLKDS
;
A
#
# COMPACT_ATOMS: atom_id res chain seq x y z
N MET A 1 -22.15 -12.51 -29.18
CA MET A 1 -22.60 -11.14 -28.86
C MET A 1 -22.83 -10.87 -27.38
N LEU A 2 -23.85 -11.42 -26.68
CA LEU A 2 -24.10 -11.06 -25.26
C LEU A 2 -22.98 -11.55 -24.30
N ILE A 3 -22.48 -12.77 -24.50
CA ILE A 3 -21.37 -13.35 -23.71
C ILE A 3 -20.07 -12.55 -23.94
N GLU A 4 -19.79 -12.15 -25.18
CA GLU A 4 -18.61 -11.34 -25.51
C GLU A 4 -18.70 -9.95 -24.86
N LEU A 5 -19.87 -9.32 -24.87
CA LEU A 5 -20.08 -8.03 -24.22
C LEU A 5 -19.87 -8.13 -22.69
N LEU A 6 -20.36 -9.19 -22.06
CA LEU A 6 -20.14 -9.44 -20.63
C LEU A 6 -18.67 -9.66 -20.30
N TYR A 7 -17.95 -10.40 -21.16
CA TYR A 7 -16.52 -10.65 -20.98
C TYR A 7 -15.69 -9.36 -21.13
N ILE A 8 -16.04 -8.50 -22.09
CA ILE A 8 -15.41 -7.18 -22.26
C ILE A 8 -15.64 -6.32 -21.01
N LEU A 9 -16.87 -6.27 -20.50
CA LEU A 9 -17.21 -5.49 -19.31
C LEU A 9 -16.42 -5.96 -18.08
N LEU A 10 -16.31 -7.29 -17.88
CA LEU A 10 -15.52 -7.86 -16.79
C LEU A 10 -14.05 -7.46 -16.88
N LYS A 11 -13.45 -7.52 -18.08
CA LYS A 11 -12.06 -7.08 -18.29
C LYS A 11 -11.86 -5.60 -17.98
N ILE A 12 -12.77 -4.75 -18.44
CA ILE A 12 -12.71 -3.31 -18.16
C ILE A 12 -12.75 -3.06 -16.65
N LEU A 13 -13.65 -3.72 -15.93
CA LEU A 13 -13.76 -3.58 -14.48
C LEU A 13 -12.46 -4.02 -13.77
N GLN A 14 -11.87 -5.15 -14.17
CA GLN A 14 -10.59 -5.61 -13.63
C GLN A 14 -9.46 -4.60 -13.86
N ILE A 15 -9.39 -4.03 -15.07
CA ILE A 15 -8.37 -3.02 -15.41
C ILE A 15 -8.57 -1.76 -14.55
N LEU A 16 -9.81 -1.31 -14.38
CA LEU A 16 -10.13 -0.14 -13.54
C LEU A 16 -9.71 -0.37 -12.09
N LEU A 17 -10.02 -1.54 -11.51
CA LEU A 17 -9.62 -1.89 -10.14
C LEU A 17 -8.10 -1.90 -9.96
N ILE A 18 -7.35 -2.43 -10.94
CA ILE A 18 -5.88 -2.43 -10.90
C ILE A 18 -5.35 -1.00 -10.96
N LYS A 19 -5.94 -0.13 -11.79
CA LYS A 19 -5.52 1.26 -11.92
C LYS A 19 -5.79 2.07 -10.66
N GLU A 20 -6.96 1.86 -10.05
CA GLU A 20 -7.31 2.48 -8.77
C GLU A 20 -6.32 2.07 -7.67
N GLN A 21 -6.03 0.76 -7.56
CA GLN A 21 -5.06 0.25 -6.60
C GLN A 21 -3.67 0.86 -6.83
N GLN A 22 -3.21 0.91 -8.08
CA GLN A 22 -1.91 1.49 -8.42
C GLN A 22 -1.85 2.99 -8.13
N ALA A 23 -2.92 3.73 -8.40
CA ALA A 23 -3.00 5.16 -8.07
C ALA A 23 -2.91 5.39 -6.56
N ARG A 24 -3.61 4.55 -5.78
CA ARG A 24 -3.57 4.58 -4.31
C ARG A 24 -2.18 4.26 -3.76
N GLU A 25 -1.54 3.20 -4.26
CA GLU A 25 -0.18 2.81 -3.84
C GLU A 25 0.86 3.89 -4.16
N ASN A 26 0.79 4.46 -5.36
CA ASN A 26 1.68 5.56 -5.76
C ASN A 26 1.49 6.78 -4.85
N PHE A 27 0.24 7.14 -4.54
CA PHE A 27 -0.05 8.24 -3.65
C PHE A 27 0.50 8.00 -2.23
N ILE A 28 0.29 6.81 -1.67
CA ILE A 28 0.84 6.45 -0.35
C ILE A 28 2.37 6.53 -0.37
N HIS A 29 3.01 6.03 -1.43
CA HIS A 29 4.47 6.10 -1.57
C HIS A 29 4.96 7.55 -1.64
N ASP A 30 4.29 8.43 -2.39
CA ASP A 30 4.60 9.86 -2.43
C ASP A 30 4.42 10.54 -1.06
N LEU A 31 3.32 10.21 -0.36
CA LEU A 31 3.04 10.71 0.99
C LEU A 31 4.15 10.33 1.98
N ILE A 32 4.52 9.05 2.05
CA ILE A 32 5.52 8.56 3.00
C ILE A 32 6.92 9.08 2.65
N SER A 33 7.23 9.22 1.37
CA SER A 33 8.54 9.73 0.91
C SER A 33 8.64 11.26 0.92
N GLY A 34 7.58 11.98 1.26
CA GLY A 34 7.54 13.44 1.25
C GLY A 34 7.55 14.06 -0.16
N ARG A 35 7.28 13.28 -1.21
CA ARG A 35 7.23 13.77 -2.60
C ARG A 35 5.86 14.36 -2.94
N MET A 36 5.50 15.43 -2.24
CA MET A 36 4.19 16.08 -2.41
C MET A 36 4.11 16.99 -3.65
N GLY A 37 5.25 17.34 -4.24
CA GLY A 37 5.33 18.30 -5.34
C GLY A 37 5.27 19.74 -4.84
N ASN A 38 5.12 20.69 -5.76
CA ASN A 38 5.15 22.13 -5.46
C ASN A 38 3.76 22.73 -5.18
N ASP A 39 2.69 21.97 -5.43
CA ASP A 39 1.31 22.41 -5.25
C ASP A 39 0.63 21.53 -4.18
N PRO A 40 0.47 22.05 -2.95
CA PRO A 40 -0.17 21.34 -1.85
C PRO A 40 -1.64 21.00 -2.13
N ASP A 41 -2.37 21.88 -2.82
CA ASP A 41 -3.80 21.69 -3.09
C ASP A 41 -4.03 20.53 -4.07
N LEU A 42 -3.14 20.40 -5.06
CA LEU A 42 -3.12 19.24 -5.95
C LEU A 42 -2.86 17.95 -5.17
N PHE A 43 -1.94 17.97 -4.21
CA PHE A 43 -1.63 16.78 -3.40
C PHE A 43 -2.80 16.38 -2.49
N ILE A 44 -3.46 17.36 -1.86
CA ILE A 44 -4.67 17.15 -1.05
C ILE A 44 -5.79 16.55 -1.91
N THR A 45 -6.03 17.13 -3.09
CA THR A 45 -7.05 16.64 -4.03
C THR A 45 -6.77 15.20 -4.48
N ARG A 46 -5.51 14.87 -4.79
CA ARG A 46 -5.10 13.50 -5.11
C ARG A 46 -5.43 12.54 -3.97
N GLY A 47 -5.17 12.94 -2.73
CA GLY A 47 -5.50 12.16 -1.54
C GLY A 47 -7.00 11.84 -1.48
N GLN A 48 -7.85 12.86 -1.63
CA GLN A 48 -9.30 12.69 -1.61
C GLN A 48 -9.78 11.74 -2.71
N ILE A 49 -9.23 11.86 -3.92
CA ILE A 49 -9.55 10.97 -5.06
C ILE A 49 -9.24 9.50 -4.73
N VAL A 50 -8.13 9.22 -4.03
CA VAL A 50 -7.75 7.84 -3.65
C VAL A 50 -8.29 7.40 -2.29
N GLY A 51 -9.16 8.21 -1.67
CA GLY A 51 -9.88 7.87 -0.44
C GLY A 51 -9.27 8.36 0.88
N TYR A 52 -8.23 9.20 0.83
CA TYR A 52 -7.55 9.73 2.02
C TYR A 52 -7.72 11.23 2.20
N ASP A 53 -8.14 11.64 3.40
CA ASP A 53 -8.10 13.04 3.81
C ASP A 53 -6.72 13.36 4.42
N ILE A 54 -5.90 14.10 3.67
CA ILE A 54 -4.54 14.47 4.07
C ILE A 54 -4.50 15.48 5.21
N LEU A 55 -5.58 16.23 5.43
CA LEU A 55 -5.65 17.22 6.49
C LEU A 55 -5.79 16.58 7.88
N ILE A 56 -6.16 15.30 7.95
CA ILE A 56 -6.18 14.56 9.21
C ILE A 56 -4.74 14.40 9.72
N PRO A 57 -4.41 14.91 10.93
CA PRO A 57 -3.09 14.76 11.49
C PRO A 57 -2.80 13.28 11.79
N ARG A 58 -1.55 12.87 11.53
CA ARG A 58 -1.13 11.47 11.65
C ARG A 58 0.22 11.33 12.36
N VAL A 59 0.37 10.25 13.10
CA VAL A 59 1.64 9.78 13.67
C VAL A 59 2.14 8.60 12.86
N ALA A 60 3.43 8.60 12.52
CA ALA A 60 4.07 7.50 11.82
C ALA A 60 4.68 6.50 12.81
N LEU A 61 4.19 5.26 12.80
CA LEU A 61 4.84 4.11 13.41
C LEU A 61 5.68 3.42 12.34
N VAL A 62 7.00 3.48 12.49
CA VAL A 62 7.96 2.79 11.59
C VAL A 62 8.43 1.51 12.27
N MET A 63 8.21 0.38 11.61
CA MET A 63 8.58 -0.95 12.08
C MET A 63 9.64 -1.53 11.17
N ASP A 64 10.74 -1.99 11.76
CA ASP A 64 11.79 -2.72 11.07
C ASP A 64 11.66 -4.20 11.44
N ILE A 65 11.37 -5.05 10.45
CA ILE A 65 11.23 -6.49 10.66
C ILE A 65 12.59 -7.13 10.47
N TYR A 66 13.13 -7.62 11.58
CA TYR A 66 14.45 -8.21 11.63
C TYR A 66 14.68 -9.26 10.53
N GLN A 67 15.68 -9.02 9.68
CA GLN A 67 16.10 -9.91 8.59
C GLN A 67 15.02 -10.21 7.53
N PHE A 68 14.02 -9.34 7.35
CA PHE A 68 12.97 -9.57 6.36
C PHE A 68 13.53 -9.62 4.93
N GLU A 69 14.38 -8.67 4.54
CA GLU A 69 15.07 -8.55 3.27
C GLU A 69 16.02 -9.73 3.05
N LYS A 70 16.69 -10.20 4.11
CA LYS A 70 17.57 -11.37 4.04
C LYS A 70 16.77 -12.64 3.78
N THR A 71 15.69 -12.86 4.53
CA THR A 71 14.75 -13.97 4.32
C THR A 71 14.17 -13.90 2.91
N ALA A 72 13.82 -12.68 2.47
CA ALA A 72 13.28 -12.44 1.16
C ALA A 72 14.28 -12.80 0.04
N LYS A 73 15.50 -12.28 0.12
CA LYS A 73 16.59 -12.61 -0.82
C LYS A 73 16.89 -14.10 -0.81
N GLN A 74 16.96 -14.74 0.35
CA GLN A 74 17.25 -16.16 0.45
C GLN A 74 16.16 -17.00 -0.24
N SER A 75 14.88 -16.63 -0.10
CA SER A 75 13.81 -17.31 -0.82
C SER A 75 13.94 -17.21 -2.35
N LEU A 76 14.32 -16.04 -2.89
CA LEU A 76 14.60 -15.88 -4.33
C LEU A 76 15.73 -16.80 -4.80
N TRP A 77 16.78 -16.95 -4.01
CA TRP A 77 17.90 -17.83 -4.31
C TRP A 77 17.49 -19.31 -4.27
N THR A 78 16.68 -19.71 -3.28
CA THR A 78 16.11 -21.06 -3.19
C THR A 78 15.27 -21.42 -4.42
N PHE A 79 14.53 -20.44 -4.97
CA PHE A 79 13.75 -20.61 -6.20
C PHE A 79 14.53 -20.30 -7.48
N LYS A 80 15.87 -20.12 -7.44
CA LYS A 80 16.72 -19.79 -8.58
C LYS A 80 16.23 -18.58 -9.40
N GLY A 81 15.58 -17.61 -8.76
CA GLY A 81 15.01 -16.44 -9.45
C GLY A 81 13.81 -16.76 -10.36
N LEU A 82 13.17 -17.92 -10.21
CA LEU A 82 11.94 -18.25 -10.92
C LEU A 82 10.76 -17.43 -10.38
N LYS A 83 9.72 -17.29 -11.21
CA LYS A 83 8.48 -16.54 -10.94
C LYS A 83 7.82 -16.94 -9.62
N GLU A 84 7.98 -18.20 -9.22
CA GLU A 84 7.51 -18.77 -7.96
C GLU A 84 8.14 -18.08 -6.73
N GLY A 85 9.41 -17.69 -6.82
CA GLY A 85 10.09 -16.95 -5.75
C GLY A 85 9.55 -15.52 -5.58
N GLU A 86 9.27 -14.82 -6.67
CA GLU A 86 8.64 -13.50 -6.62
C GLU A 86 7.22 -13.57 -6.03
N ILE A 87 6.44 -14.60 -6.42
CA ILE A 87 5.11 -14.83 -5.86
C ILE A 87 5.19 -15.11 -4.36
N TYR A 88 6.14 -15.93 -3.91
CA TYR A 88 6.35 -16.21 -2.50
C TYR A 88 6.68 -14.94 -1.71
N LEU A 89 7.54 -14.07 -2.24
CA LEU A 89 7.84 -12.78 -1.61
C LEU A 89 6.64 -11.86 -1.49
N GLN A 90 5.86 -11.76 -2.56
CA GLN A 90 4.65 -10.94 -2.53
C GLN A 90 3.65 -11.47 -1.50
N ARG A 91 3.53 -12.80 -1.35
CA ARG A 91 2.71 -13.42 -0.30
C ARG A 91 3.23 -13.08 1.09
N LEU A 92 4.51 -13.29 1.36
CA LEU A 92 5.12 -12.98 2.65
C LEU A 92 4.92 -11.51 3.04
N LYS A 93 5.17 -10.58 2.11
CA LYS A 93 4.92 -9.16 2.30
C LYS A 93 3.44 -8.88 2.61
N ASN A 94 2.53 -9.48 1.86
CA ASN A 94 1.09 -9.29 2.04
C ASN A 94 0.60 -9.86 3.37
N ASP A 95 1.15 -10.98 3.83
CA ASP A 95 0.78 -11.60 5.10
C ASP A 95 1.21 -10.70 6.27
N VAL A 96 2.45 -10.21 6.25
CA VAL A 96 2.93 -9.23 7.23
C VAL A 96 2.06 -7.97 7.22
N LEU A 97 1.77 -7.42 6.03
CA LEU A 97 0.96 -6.21 5.91
C LEU A 97 -0.45 -6.42 6.45
N LYS A 98 -1.07 -7.57 6.20
CA LYS A 98 -2.38 -7.94 6.76
C LYS A 98 -2.34 -8.06 8.28
N THR A 99 -1.29 -8.64 8.84
CA THR A 99 -1.11 -8.71 10.30
C THR A 99 -0.98 -7.31 10.90
N ILE A 100 -0.17 -6.45 10.30
CA ILE A 100 -0.02 -5.05 10.72
C ILE A 100 -1.37 -4.32 10.64
N GLN A 101 -2.11 -4.49 9.54
CA GLN A 101 -3.44 -3.91 9.37
C GLN A 101 -4.42 -4.39 10.44
N GLY A 102 -4.45 -5.69 10.73
CA GLY A 102 -5.36 -6.25 11.74
C GLY A 102 -5.06 -5.80 13.17
N ILE A 103 -3.83 -5.35 13.46
CA ILE A 103 -3.43 -4.89 14.80
C ILE A 103 -3.51 -3.36 14.92
N PHE A 104 -3.10 -2.65 13.87
CA PHE A 104 -2.86 -1.21 13.91
C PHE A 104 -3.73 -0.40 12.95
N VAL A 105 -4.74 -0.97 12.28
CA VAL A 105 -5.65 -0.20 11.43
C VAL A 105 -7.09 -0.34 11.95
N ASP A 106 -7.57 0.74 12.56
CA ASP A 106 -8.89 0.87 13.17
C ASP A 106 -9.84 1.67 12.27
N THR A 107 -9.31 2.56 11.43
CA THR A 107 -10.13 3.42 10.56
C THR A 107 -9.68 3.38 9.10
N PRO A 108 -10.58 3.61 8.12
CA PRO A 108 -10.22 3.66 6.70
C PRO A 108 -9.23 4.78 6.33
N GLN A 109 -9.04 5.78 7.21
CA GLN A 109 -8.14 6.91 6.99
C GLN A 109 -6.69 6.63 7.43
N GLU A 110 -6.48 5.50 8.10
CA GLU A 110 -5.15 5.02 8.49
C GLU A 110 -4.52 4.23 7.35
N ILE A 111 -3.20 4.32 7.26
CA ILE A 111 -2.44 3.79 6.13
C ILE A 111 -1.40 2.82 6.66
N ALA A 112 -1.46 1.57 6.25
CA ALA A 112 -0.38 0.61 6.43
C ALA A 112 0.32 0.36 5.08
N SER A 113 1.64 0.48 5.04
CA SER A 113 2.41 0.32 3.81
C SER A 113 3.78 -0.30 4.05
N TYR A 114 4.29 -1.00 3.04
CA TYR A 114 5.67 -1.46 2.98
C TYR A 114 6.51 -0.45 2.22
N THR A 115 7.60 0.02 2.84
CA THR A 115 8.43 1.11 2.31
C THR A 115 9.73 0.63 1.66
N GLY A 116 10.02 -0.68 1.71
CA GLY A 116 11.22 -1.28 1.14
C GLY A 116 12.19 -1.81 2.21
N GLY A 117 13.08 -2.72 1.80
CA GLY A 117 14.01 -3.41 2.69
C GLY A 117 13.28 -4.17 3.80
N ASP A 118 13.53 -3.79 5.04
CA ASP A 118 12.92 -4.39 6.23
C ASP A 118 11.75 -3.57 6.79
N ARG A 119 11.38 -2.45 6.14
CA ARG A 119 10.58 -1.40 6.77
C ARG A 119 9.13 -1.36 6.36
N PHE A 120 8.27 -1.37 7.36
CA PHE A 120 6.84 -1.16 7.26
C PHE A 120 6.45 0.11 8.03
N VAL A 121 5.45 0.83 7.54
CA VAL A 121 4.99 2.08 8.14
C VAL A 121 3.49 2.01 8.34
N VAL A 122 3.03 2.45 9.50
CA VAL A 122 1.61 2.75 9.76
C VAL A 122 1.49 4.24 10.03
N LEU A 123 0.64 4.93 9.27
CA LEU A 123 0.22 6.30 9.54
C LEU A 123 -1.11 6.23 10.30
N LYS A 124 -1.02 6.38 11.62
CA LYS A 124 -2.15 6.39 12.55
C LYS A 124 -2.77 7.78 12.62
N THR A 125 -4.09 7.88 12.53
CA THR A 125 -4.77 9.17 12.75
C THR A 125 -4.73 9.53 14.23
N ILE A 126 -4.61 10.82 14.53
CA ILE A 126 -4.71 11.32 15.90
C ILE A 126 -5.86 12.30 16.01
N ASN A 127 -6.66 12.19 17.06
CA ASN A 127 -7.65 13.20 17.38
C ASN A 127 -7.05 14.18 18.38
N LEU A 128 -6.73 15.39 17.92
CA LEU A 128 -6.16 16.45 18.76
C LEU A 128 -7.14 16.97 19.83
N LYS A 129 -8.41 16.50 19.85
CA LYS A 129 -9.41 16.86 20.87
C LYS A 129 -9.39 15.96 22.11
N ASP A 130 -8.69 14.83 22.05
CA ASP A 130 -8.59 13.87 23.17
C ASP A 130 -7.28 14.04 23.96
N SER A 131 -6.63 15.20 23.82
CA SER A 131 -5.42 15.63 24.54
C SER A 131 -5.74 16.79 25.47
#